data_AF-A0A077UTI2-F1
#
_entry.id   AF-A0A077UTI2-F1
#
_cell.length_a   1.000
_cell.length_b   1.000
_cell.length_c   1.000
_cell.angle_alpha   90.00
_cell.angle_beta   90.00
_cell.angle_gamma   90.00
#
_symmetry.space_group_name_H-M   'P 1'
#
loop_
_entity.id
_entity.type
_entity.pdbx_description
1 polymer ?
#
loop_
_entity_poly.entity_id
_entity_poly.type
_entity_poly.pdbx_seq_one_letter_code
_entity_poly.pdbx_strand_id
1 'polypeptide(L)'
;MYQLQFINFIYDKTNLTHLELNNINLFIGNWSNHQLQKTISIRHGDNTTQNQCRILFIDTTHQRIKFSPLHQDQIIYILDYDDSQHILMQTSSQDGIGTSRPILYERLI
;
A
#
# COMPACT_ATOMS: atom_id res chain seq x y z
N MET A 1 2.09 -8.68 -21.08
CA MET A 1 1.87 -7.26 -20.70
C MET A 1 1.47 -7.25 -19.24
N TYR A 2 2.03 -6.36 -18.41
CA TYR A 2 1.73 -6.35 -16.97
C TYR A 2 0.45 -5.55 -16.71
N GLN A 3 -0.38 -6.01 -15.76
CA GLN A 3 -1.47 -5.21 -15.23
C GLN A 3 -0.92 -4.15 -14.28
N LEU A 4 -1.22 -2.87 -14.51
CA LEU A 4 -0.84 -1.78 -13.63
C LEU A 4 -2.01 -1.37 -12.73
N GLN A 5 -1.77 -1.25 -11.43
CA GLN A 5 -2.70 -0.70 -10.45
C GLN A 5 -2.10 0.55 -9.79
N PHE A 6 -2.86 1.65 -9.79
CA PHE A 6 -2.51 2.86 -9.05
C PHE A 6 -3.07 2.80 -7.62
N ILE A 7 -2.26 3.23 -6.66
CA ILE A 7 -2.59 3.31 -5.24
C ILE A 7 -2.20 4.71 -4.78
N ASN A 8 -3.18 5.61 -4.69
CA ASN A 8 -2.95 7.00 -4.32
C ASN A 8 -3.42 7.21 -2.89
N PHE A 9 -2.47 7.24 -1.94
CA PHE A 9 -2.79 7.47 -0.54
C PHE A 9 -3.19 8.93 -0.34
N ILE A 10 -4.37 9.13 0.26
CA ILE A 10 -4.88 10.46 0.63
C ILE A 10 -4.69 10.63 2.15
N TYR A 11 -3.76 11.49 2.52
CA TYR A 11 -3.50 11.84 3.91
C TYR A 11 -2.94 13.25 4.02
N ASP A 12 -3.27 13.92 5.12
CA ASP A 12 -2.71 15.21 5.49
C ASP A 12 -1.42 14.98 6.30
N LYS A 13 -0.29 15.44 5.74
CA LYS A 13 1.03 15.28 6.37
C LYS A 13 1.14 15.99 7.72
N THR A 14 0.34 17.02 7.96
CA THR A 14 0.38 17.80 9.21
C THR A 14 -0.20 17.05 10.40
N ASN A 15 -1.04 16.04 10.14
CA ASN A 15 -1.67 15.21 11.17
C ASN A 15 -0.86 13.95 11.51
N LEU A 16 0.31 13.77 10.91
CA LEU A 16 1.16 12.60 11.10
C LEU A 16 2.46 12.98 11.80
N THR A 17 2.92 12.09 12.67
CA THR A 17 4.26 12.19 13.26
C THR A 17 5.33 12.00 12.17
N HIS A 18 6.55 12.48 12.44
CA HIS A 18 7.69 12.25 11.55
C HIS A 18 7.96 10.76 11.31
N LEU A 19 7.75 9.91 12.32
CA LEU A 19 7.97 8.47 12.20
C LEU A 19 6.91 7.83 11.29
N GLU A 20 5.63 8.22 11.42
CA GLU A 20 4.57 7.75 10.53
C GLU A 20 4.79 8.19 9.08
N LEU A 21 5.21 9.43 8.86
CA LEU A 21 5.57 9.93 7.53
C LEU A 21 6.72 9.15 6.90
N ASN A 22 7.78 8.90 7.68
CA ASN A 22 8.91 8.08 7.23
C ASN A 22 8.45 6.67 6.89
N ASN A 23 7.55 6.08 7.68
CA ASN A 23 7.01 4.76 7.43
C ASN A 23 6.20 4.70 6.11
N ILE A 24 5.40 5.73 5.80
CA ILE A 24 4.71 5.82 4.50
C ILE A 24 5.71 5.92 3.35
N ASN A 25 6.77 6.72 3.52
CA ASN A 25 7.76 6.93 2.47
C ASN A 25 8.51 5.65 2.06
N LEU A 26 8.61 4.65 2.94
CA LEU A 26 9.18 3.33 2.61
C LEU A 26 8.47 2.67 1.41
N PHE A 27 7.16 2.88 1.27
CA PHE A 27 6.31 2.25 0.26
C PHE A 27 6.12 3.06 -1.01
N ILE A 28 6.50 4.35 -1.02
CA ILE A 28 6.35 5.20 -2.21
C ILE A 28 7.30 4.72 -3.31
N GLY A 29 6.74 4.39 -4.47
CA GLY A 29 7.51 3.80 -5.56
C GLY A 29 6.65 3.02 -6.56
N ASN A 30 7.32 2.46 -7.57
CA ASN A 30 6.75 1.49 -8.48
C ASN A 30 7.26 0.12 -8.08
N TRP A 31 6.38 -0.87 -8.02
CA TRP A 31 6.71 -2.21 -7.56
C TRP A 31 6.06 -3.25 -8.45
N SER A 32 6.77 -4.33 -8.79
CA SER A 32 6.27 -5.39 -9.67
C SER A 32 6.41 -6.76 -9.05
N ASN A 33 5.44 -7.61 -9.35
CA ASN A 33 5.55 -9.04 -9.15
C ASN A 33 5.50 -9.73 -10.52
N HIS A 34 6.57 -10.46 -10.84
CA HIS A 34 6.72 -11.12 -12.14
C HIS A 34 5.78 -12.31 -12.34
N GLN A 35 5.52 -13.09 -11.28
CA GLN A 35 4.66 -14.28 -11.33
C GLN A 35 3.20 -13.91 -11.64
N LEU A 36 2.72 -12.82 -11.05
CA LEU A 36 1.38 -12.29 -11.26
C LEU A 36 1.27 -11.38 -12.49
N GLN A 37 2.41 -11.06 -13.12
CA GLN A 37 2.50 -10.03 -14.17
C GLN A 37 1.78 -8.74 -13.75
N LYS A 38 1.99 -8.30 -12.50
CA LYS A 38 1.28 -7.17 -11.90
C LYS A 38 2.25 -6.14 -11.36
N THR A 39 1.98 -4.88 -11.65
CA THR A 39 2.71 -3.72 -11.15
C THR A 39 1.77 -2.86 -10.33
N ILE A 40 2.27 -2.33 -9.21
CA ILE A 40 1.60 -1.34 -8.38
C ILE A 40 2.42 -0.05 -8.35
N SER A 41 1.76 1.09 -8.53
CA SER A 41 2.35 2.41 -8.39
C SER A 41 1.74 3.09 -7.17
N ILE A 42 2.57 3.31 -6.15
CA ILE A 42 2.16 3.88 -4.87
C ILE A 42 2.65 5.31 -4.80
N ARG A 43 1.73 6.25 -4.57
CA ARG A 43 2.01 7.70 -4.50
C ARG A 43 1.22 8.36 -3.37
N HIS A 44 1.69 9.53 -2.96
CA HIS A 44 0.89 10.48 -2.20
C HIS A 44 0.04 11.26 -3.20
N GLY A 45 -1.28 11.10 -3.12
CA GLY A 45 -2.24 11.82 -3.94
C GLY A 45 -2.88 13.00 -3.21
N ASP A 46 -3.74 13.72 -3.93
CA ASP A 46 -4.62 14.76 -3.38
C ASP A 46 -6.10 14.39 -3.53
N ASN A 47 -6.99 15.26 -3.02
CA ASN A 47 -8.43 15.05 -3.03
C ASN A 47 -9.04 14.97 -4.45
N THR A 48 -8.30 15.32 -5.50
CA THR A 48 -8.74 15.24 -6.91
C THR A 48 -8.19 14.02 -7.66
N THR A 49 -7.17 13.37 -7.10
CA THR A 49 -6.49 12.23 -7.71
C THR A 49 -7.43 11.03 -7.80
N GLN A 50 -7.39 10.26 -8.90
CA GLN A 50 -8.16 9.01 -9.03
C GLN A 50 -7.53 7.86 -8.24
N ASN A 51 -8.21 6.70 -8.12
CA ASN A 51 -7.68 5.51 -7.43
C ASN A 51 -7.27 5.77 -5.98
N GLN A 52 -8.06 6.61 -5.30
CA GLN A 52 -7.80 7.03 -3.92
C GLN A 52 -7.89 5.84 -2.97
N CYS A 53 -6.94 5.79 -2.05
CA CYS A 53 -6.88 4.84 -0.96
C CYS A 53 -6.78 5.59 0.36
N ARG A 54 -7.65 5.24 1.31
CA ARG A 54 -7.59 5.75 2.68
C ARG A 54 -6.64 4.89 3.51
N ILE A 55 -5.72 5.53 4.22
CA ILE A 55 -4.89 4.84 5.22
C ILE A 55 -5.75 4.57 6.45
N LEU A 56 -5.79 3.31 6.89
CA LEU A 56 -6.55 2.86 8.05
C LEU A 56 -5.67 2.82 9.30
N PHE A 57 -4.42 2.39 9.16
CA PHE A 57 -3.48 2.26 10.27
C PHE A 57 -2.04 2.30 9.77
N ILE A 58 -1.17 2.99 10.52
CA ILE A 58 0.28 3.03 10.27
C ILE A 58 0.96 2.36 11.47
N ASP A 59 1.53 1.19 11.23
CA ASP A 59 2.25 0.43 12.23
C ASP A 59 3.74 0.71 12.11
N THR A 60 4.23 1.65 12.91
CA THR A 60 5.65 2.04 12.92
C THR A 60 6.54 0.99 13.61
N THR A 61 5.95 0.10 14.43
CA THR A 61 6.71 -0.95 15.13
C THR A 61 7.13 -2.06 14.16
N HIS A 62 6.24 -2.41 13.23
CA HIS A 62 6.46 -3.47 12.25
C HIS A 62 6.71 -2.96 10.83
N GLN A 63 6.84 -1.64 10.66
CA GLN A 63 7.00 -0.99 9.35
C GLN A 63 5.92 -1.44 8.35
N ARG A 64 4.65 -1.30 8.75
CA ARG A 64 3.48 -1.77 8.01
C ARG A 64 2.42 -0.67 7.83
N ILE A 65 1.67 -0.73 6.73
CA ILE A 65 0.51 0.14 6.47
C ILE A 65 -0.70 -0.71 6.11
N LYS A 66 -1.84 -0.41 6.75
CA LYS A 66 -3.16 -0.92 6.34
C LYS A 66 -3.93 0.18 5.62
N PHE A 67 -4.54 -0.14 4.49
CA PHE A 67 -5.34 0.81 3.72
C PHE A 67 -6.50 0.14 3.00
N SER A 68 -7.45 0.93 2.53
CA SER A 68 -8.58 0.49 1.71
C SER A 68 -8.79 1.46 0.54
N PRO A 69 -9.21 0.99 -0.65
CA PRO A 69 -9.72 1.88 -1.69
C PRO A 69 -10.96 2.61 -1.18
N LEU A 70 -11.14 3.88 -1.57
CA LEU A 70 -12.25 4.71 -1.07
C LEU A 70 -13.64 4.19 -1.44
N HIS A 71 -13.75 3.42 -2.53
CA HIS A 71 -15.02 2.89 -3.04
C HIS A 71 -15.19 1.38 -2.81
N GLN A 72 -14.29 0.75 -2.03
CA GLN A 72 -14.29 -0.70 -1.79
C GLN A 72 -13.87 -1.03 -0.35
N ASP A 73 -14.61 -0.48 0.60
CA ASP A 73 -14.29 -0.53 2.03
C ASP A 73 -14.16 -1.94 2.61
N GLN A 74 -14.77 -2.94 1.97
CA GLN A 74 -14.73 -4.34 2.40
C GLN A 74 -13.36 -5.00 2.23
N ILE A 75 -12.46 -4.42 1.42
CA ILE A 75 -11.12 -4.97 1.15
C ILE A 75 -10.06 -4.16 1.89
N ILE A 76 -9.33 -4.83 2.79
CA ILE A 76 -8.19 -4.25 3.49
C ILE A 76 -6.92 -4.76 2.82
N TYR A 77 -6.11 -3.83 2.35
CA TYR A 77 -4.74 -4.11 1.92
C TYR A 77 -3.79 -3.89 3.08
N ILE A 78 -2.77 -4.74 3.17
CA ILE A 78 -1.69 -4.65 4.14
C ILE A 78 -0.39 -4.63 3.36
N LEU A 79 0.44 -3.63 3.60
CA LEU A 79 1.80 -3.53 3.09
C LEU A 79 2.78 -3.69 4.22
N ASP A 80 3.72 -4.60 4.07
CA ASP A 80 4.83 -4.85 4.98
C ASP A 80 6.13 -4.49 4.27
N TYR A 81 6.98 -3.71 4.94
CA TYR A 81 8.30 -3.40 4.43
C TYR A 81 9.25 -4.58 4.70
N ASP A 82 10.00 -4.99 3.69
CA ASP A 82 11.04 -6.01 3.82
C ASP A 82 12.41 -5.34 3.73
N ASP A 83 12.70 -4.69 2.61
CA ASP A 83 13.89 -3.85 2.43
C ASP A 83 13.67 -2.75 1.37
N SER A 84 14.73 -2.02 1.00
CA SER A 84 14.63 -0.90 0.05
C SER A 84 14.12 -1.29 -1.35
N GLN A 85 14.32 -2.55 -1.75
CA GLN A 85 13.92 -3.12 -3.04
C GLN A 85 12.73 -4.06 -2.94
N HIS A 86 12.26 -4.40 -1.73
CA HIS A 86 11.21 -5.39 -1.52
C HIS A 86 10.13 -4.91 -0.55
N ILE A 87 8.88 -5.11 -0.95
CA ILE A 87 7.72 -5.00 -0.06
C ILE A 87 6.83 -6.23 -0.21
N LEU A 88 6.05 -6.52 0.82
CA LEU A 88 5.06 -7.58 0.81
C LEU A 88 3.67 -6.97 0.83
N MET A 89 2.75 -7.51 0.03
CA MET A 89 1.36 -7.10 -0.01
C MET A 89 0.44 -8.27 0.35
N GLN A 90 -0.49 -8.03 1.26
CA GLN A 90 -1.58 -8.95 1.60
C GLN A 90 -2.93 -8.27 1.37
N THR A 91 -3.95 -9.11 1.15
CA THR A 91 -5.36 -8.70 1.16
C THR A 91 -6.09 -9.43 2.27
N SER A 92 -6.97 -8.70 2.95
CA SER A 92 -7.91 -9.23 3.93
C SER A 92 -9.29 -8.68 3.63
N SER A 93 -10.31 -9.33 4.16
CA SER A 93 -11.67 -8.76 4.20
C SER A 93 -11.91 -8.08 5.55
N GLN A 94 -12.75 -7.04 5.55
CA GLN A 94 -13.14 -6.35 6.78
C GLN A 94 -14.04 -7.23 7.67
N ASP A 95 -15.03 -7.88 7.06
CA ASP A 95 -16.09 -8.61 7.78
C ASP A 95 -16.03 -10.13 7.58
N GLY A 96 -15.07 -10.62 6.79
CA GLY A 96 -14.91 -12.05 6.48
C GLY A 96 -13.71 -12.69 7.18
N ILE A 97 -13.66 -14.02 7.13
CA ILE A 97 -12.51 -14.80 7.62
C ILE A 97 -11.63 -15.15 6.43
N GLY A 98 -10.42 -14.58 6.40
CA GLY A 98 -9.42 -14.90 5.39
C GLY A 98 -8.50 -13.72 5.14
N THR A 99 -7.20 -13.99 5.27
CA THR A 99 -6.12 -13.09 4.87
C THR A 99 -5.22 -13.84 3.90
N SER A 100 -4.89 -13.22 2.78
CA SER A 100 -4.01 -13.82 1.78
C SER A 100 -2.62 -14.05 2.37
N ARG A 101 -1.87 -14.96 1.74
CA ARG A 101 -0.42 -15.01 1.96
C ARG A 101 0.22 -13.68 1.53
N PRO A 102 1.33 -13.26 2.17
CA PRO A 102 2.15 -12.15 1.68
C PRO A 102 2.67 -12.43 0.28
N ILE A 103 2.54 -11.43 -0.59
CA ILE A 103 3.02 -11.47 -1.98
C ILE A 103 4.17 -10.47 -2.11
N LEU A 104 5.35 -10.95 -2.51
CA LEU A 104 6.53 -10.13 -2.73
C LEU A 104 6.36 -9.23 -3.96
N TYR A 105 6.68 -7.96 -3.83
CA TYR A 105 6.81 -7.01 -4.93
C TYR A 105 8.21 -6.39 -4.89
N GLU A 106 8.89 -6.42 -6.03
CA GLU A 106 10.23 -5.87 -6.23
C GLU A 106 10.12 -4.44 -6.78
N ARG A 107 10.99 -3.55 -6.32
CA ARG A 107 11.02 -2.16 -6.78
C ARG A 107 11.45 -2.12 -8.25
N LEU A 108 10.65 -1.43 -9.07
CA LEU A 108 11.02 -1.12 -10.45
C LEU A 108 11.91 0.13 -10.45
N ILE A 109 13.09 0.00 -11.06
CA ILE A 109 14.04 1.09 -11.33
C ILE A 109 13.56 1.93 -12.51
#